data_AF-A0A9B2JL61-F1
#
_entry.id   AF-A0A9B2JL61-F1
#
_cell.length_a   1.000
_cell.length_b   1.000
_cell.length_c   1.000
_cell.angle_alpha   90.00
_cell.angle_beta   90.00
_cell.angle_gamma   90.00
#
_symmetry.space_group_name_H-M   'P 1'
#
loop_
_entity.id
_entity.type
_entity.pdbx_description
1 polymer ?
#
loop_
_entity_poly.entity_id
_entity_poly.type
_entity_poly.pdbx_seq_one_letter_code
_entity_poly.pdbx_strand_id
1 'polypeptide(L)'
;MPNDQIEISKPPVPKARRSIRDTNVQVIEEIDSFKNSTNSLAMKNIYRTNQQDSEICNISDIQYTDDEDDNEEDDDSDEDSSNYISKRCLNVNTSRDSIQQESFHTPCNSPIGSQMHKRSSHNPHRNQSFNINNSFSCKPQKQPADGFFPKYTTFFFCVAILCLTLFLIYTSTKTHENLKETTESKQTDFTDINNLLHKSIQLIQTRFHNQRSNIWNDISAGIYDVILFPTKPSIIILFGNETKTLNCLAQLLGQLSAKILGNNDYLRLTPKDFPNDVGQVIYNLRKRITQKKVIIIQDLLSINTEALKAFHNFCDREKPLVENVIYIITVTVDGYKSSQRELEFIENQIFKRLSNYMHKDILDPLVTRLTDGIIVPILPETNTNFNYADCSFSINNKL
;
A
#
# COMPACT_ATOMS: atom_id res chain seq x y z
N MET A 1 -54.96 26.60 -32.23
CA MET A 1 -53.61 26.07 -31.96
C MET A 1 -53.37 26.14 -30.47
N PRO A 2 -53.38 25.01 -29.74
CA PRO A 2 -53.06 25.00 -28.33
C PRO A 2 -51.53 24.94 -28.13
N ASN A 3 -51.10 25.56 -27.04
CA ASN A 3 -49.71 25.90 -26.71
C ASN A 3 -49.20 24.88 -25.68
N ASP A 4 -48.48 23.86 -26.13
CA ASP A 4 -47.90 22.84 -25.25
C ASP A 4 -46.60 23.37 -24.64
N GLN A 5 -46.68 23.85 -23.40
CA GLN A 5 -45.50 24.14 -22.59
C GLN A 5 -45.05 22.86 -21.87
N ILE A 6 -43.82 22.44 -22.16
CA ILE A 6 -43.15 21.31 -21.52
C ILE A 6 -42.79 21.71 -20.09
N GLU A 7 -43.47 21.12 -19.12
CA GLU A 7 -43.21 21.29 -17.70
C GLU A 7 -41.93 20.51 -17.32
N ILE A 8 -40.86 21.22 -17.02
CA ILE A 8 -39.58 20.62 -16.64
C ILE A 8 -39.68 20.19 -15.17
N SER A 9 -39.76 18.87 -14.95
CA SER A 9 -39.78 18.24 -13.62
C SER A 9 -38.61 18.70 -12.76
N LYS A 10 -38.93 19.25 -11.59
CA LYS A 10 -37.93 19.62 -10.57
C LYS A 10 -37.25 18.35 -10.04
N PRO A 11 -35.92 18.36 -9.86
CA PRO A 11 -35.20 17.23 -9.30
C PRO A 11 -35.62 16.98 -7.84
N PRO A 12 -35.67 15.70 -7.41
CA PRO A 12 -36.07 15.35 -6.06
C PRO A 12 -35.09 15.90 -5.02
N VAL A 13 -35.64 16.43 -3.93
CA VAL A 13 -34.87 16.94 -2.80
C VAL A 13 -34.09 15.79 -2.15
N PRO A 14 -32.77 15.94 -1.92
CA PRO A 14 -31.97 14.89 -1.29
C PRO A 14 -32.49 14.56 0.11
N LYS A 15 -32.78 13.28 0.36
CA LYS A 15 -33.09 12.80 1.71
C LYS A 15 -31.81 12.77 2.56
N ALA A 16 -31.90 13.25 3.80
CA ALA A 16 -30.82 13.17 4.77
C ALA A 16 -30.41 11.70 5.04
N ARG A 17 -29.10 11.46 5.06
CA ARG A 17 -28.50 10.14 5.31
C ARG A 17 -28.77 9.72 6.76
N ARG A 18 -29.21 8.47 6.98
CA ARG A 18 -29.41 7.91 8.32
C ARG A 18 -28.06 7.79 9.05
N SER A 19 -28.11 7.96 10.38
CA SER A 19 -26.99 7.80 11.32
C SER A 19 -26.39 6.39 11.22
N ILE A 20 -25.06 6.31 11.29
CA ILE A 20 -24.27 5.06 11.20
C ILE A 20 -24.15 4.34 12.56
N ARG A 21 -24.64 4.94 13.65
CA ARG A 21 -24.69 4.27 14.95
C ARG A 21 -26.11 3.77 15.18
N ASP A 22 -26.31 2.50 14.85
CA ASP A 22 -27.18 1.54 15.56
C ASP A 22 -27.28 0.26 14.72
N THR A 23 -26.28 -0.61 14.87
CA THR A 23 -26.42 -2.02 14.48
C THR A 23 -25.88 -2.88 15.61
N ASN A 24 -26.81 -3.48 16.35
CA ASN A 24 -26.53 -4.55 17.29
C ASN A 24 -25.85 -5.72 16.54
N VAL A 25 -24.68 -6.11 17.05
CA VAL A 25 -23.89 -7.23 16.56
C VAL A 25 -24.50 -8.52 17.12
N GLN A 26 -25.14 -9.31 16.26
CA GLN A 26 -25.45 -10.70 16.53
C GLN A 26 -24.27 -11.55 16.02
N VAL A 27 -23.68 -12.29 16.95
CA VAL A 27 -22.60 -13.24 16.77
C VAL A 27 -23.14 -14.47 16.03
N ILE A 28 -22.51 -14.83 14.91
CA ILE A 28 -22.72 -16.09 14.20
C ILE A 28 -21.45 -16.91 14.41
N GLU A 29 -21.54 -17.98 15.19
CA GLU A 29 -20.52 -19.03 15.28
C GLU A 29 -20.74 -20.05 14.16
N GLU A 30 -19.65 -20.36 13.44
CA GLU A 30 -19.59 -21.34 12.36
C GLU A 30 -19.63 -22.78 12.91
N ILE A 31 -20.44 -23.62 12.28
CA ILE A 31 -20.41 -25.07 12.43
C ILE A 31 -19.48 -25.66 11.37
N ASP A 32 -18.47 -26.39 11.84
CA ASP A 32 -17.64 -27.31 11.07
C ASP A 32 -18.44 -28.54 10.61
N SER A 33 -18.42 -28.84 9.31
CA SER A 33 -18.19 -30.20 8.76
C SER A 33 -18.39 -30.24 7.24
N PHE A 34 -17.41 -30.79 6.49
CA PHE A 34 -17.55 -32.08 5.79
C PHE A 34 -16.28 -32.47 5.03
N LYS A 35 -16.01 -33.78 5.05
CA LYS A 35 -14.89 -34.51 4.42
C LYS A 35 -15.12 -34.76 2.93
N ASN A 36 -13.99 -34.88 2.22
CA ASN A 36 -13.68 -35.71 1.04
C ASN A 36 -14.36 -35.44 -0.32
N SER A 37 -13.57 -34.98 -1.29
CA SER A 37 -13.58 -35.55 -2.65
C SER A 37 -12.25 -35.32 -3.38
N THR A 38 -11.73 -36.40 -3.96
CA THR A 38 -10.53 -36.52 -4.79
C THR A 38 -10.71 -36.01 -6.23
N ASN A 39 -9.62 -35.46 -6.78
CA ASN A 39 -9.22 -35.38 -8.21
C ASN A 39 -10.11 -34.66 -9.24
N SER A 40 -9.55 -33.65 -9.91
CA SER A 40 -9.32 -33.63 -11.37
C SER A 40 -8.89 -32.25 -11.87
N LEU A 41 -7.81 -32.21 -12.64
CA LEU A 41 -7.41 -31.10 -13.50
C LEU A 41 -8.54 -30.71 -14.47
N ALA A 42 -8.76 -29.40 -14.67
CA ALA A 42 -9.01 -28.80 -15.99
C ALA A 42 -9.06 -27.28 -15.88
N MET A 43 -8.01 -26.66 -16.41
CA MET A 43 -7.89 -25.24 -16.68
C MET A 43 -8.91 -24.83 -17.76
N LYS A 44 -9.84 -23.93 -17.46
CA LYS A 44 -10.57 -23.17 -18.48
C LYS A 44 -11.08 -21.84 -17.93
N ASN A 45 -10.69 -20.77 -18.63
CA ASN A 45 -11.13 -19.38 -18.49
C ASN A 45 -12.65 -19.26 -18.34
N ILE A 46 -13.14 -18.20 -17.68
CA ILE A 46 -14.22 -17.31 -18.14
C ILE A 46 -14.51 -16.22 -17.07
N TYR A 47 -14.41 -14.96 -17.48
CA TYR A 47 -15.18 -13.85 -16.91
C TYR A 47 -16.61 -13.92 -17.46
N ARG A 48 -17.65 -14.01 -16.60
CA ARG A 48 -18.96 -13.43 -16.90
C ARG A 48 -19.90 -13.35 -15.69
N THR A 49 -20.47 -12.17 -15.56
CA THR A 49 -21.49 -11.66 -14.63
C THR A 49 -22.86 -12.32 -14.82
N ASN A 50 -23.63 -12.46 -13.72
CA ASN A 50 -25.09 -12.26 -13.50
C ASN A 50 -25.55 -13.18 -12.35
N GLN A 51 -26.03 -12.68 -11.19
CA GLN A 51 -27.35 -12.10 -10.86
C GLN A 51 -28.50 -13.16 -10.76
N GLN A 52 -29.19 -13.13 -9.61
CA GLN A 52 -30.48 -13.80 -9.24
C GLN A 52 -30.42 -15.33 -8.96
N ASP A 53 -31.17 -15.93 -8.03
CA ASP A 53 -32.30 -15.54 -7.18
C ASP A 53 -32.33 -16.40 -5.89
N SER A 54 -33.10 -15.92 -4.92
CA SER A 54 -33.49 -16.55 -3.65
C SER A 54 -34.30 -17.83 -3.81
N GLU A 55 -34.07 -18.83 -2.96
CA GLU A 55 -35.11 -19.84 -2.64
C GLU A 55 -35.07 -20.27 -1.16
N ILE A 56 -36.28 -20.31 -0.62
CA ILE A 56 -36.72 -20.59 0.75
C ILE A 56 -36.74 -22.10 0.96
N CYS A 57 -36.37 -22.61 2.14
CA CYS A 57 -36.87 -23.91 2.60
C CYS A 57 -36.99 -24.03 4.11
N ASN A 58 -38.00 -24.83 4.47
CA ASN A 58 -38.75 -24.86 5.72
C ASN A 58 -38.06 -25.51 6.92
N ILE A 59 -38.55 -25.04 8.06
CA ILE A 59 -38.46 -25.58 9.43
C ILE A 59 -39.02 -27.00 9.51
N SER A 60 -38.34 -27.86 10.28
CA SER A 60 -38.97 -29.03 10.91
C SER A 60 -38.43 -29.25 12.32
N ASP A 61 -39.38 -29.53 13.22
CA ASP A 61 -39.30 -29.69 14.67
C ASP A 61 -38.40 -30.83 15.16
N ILE A 62 -37.62 -30.59 16.23
CA ILE A 62 -37.10 -31.59 17.19
C ILE A 62 -36.91 -30.86 18.54
N GLN A 63 -37.85 -30.99 19.49
CA GLN A 63 -37.90 -31.92 20.62
C GLN A 63 -36.81 -31.70 21.69
N TYR A 64 -37.24 -31.09 22.81
CA TYR A 64 -36.46 -30.79 24.02
C TYR A 64 -36.28 -32.03 24.89
N THR A 65 -35.11 -32.13 25.52
CA THR A 65 -34.93 -32.83 26.80
C THR A 65 -34.10 -31.95 27.72
N ASP A 66 -34.73 -31.57 28.83
CA ASP A 66 -34.15 -31.06 30.09
C ASP A 66 -33.07 -32.01 30.63
N ASP A 67 -32.13 -31.45 31.39
CA ASP A 67 -31.36 -32.02 32.53
C ASP A 67 -30.26 -30.97 32.84
N GLU A 68 -30.47 -29.98 33.73
CA GLU A 68 -30.27 -29.96 35.20
C GLU A 68 -28.86 -30.38 35.72
N ASP A 69 -28.45 -29.62 36.76
CA ASP A 69 -27.44 -29.89 37.80
C ASP A 69 -26.02 -29.26 37.72
N ASP A 70 -25.92 -28.06 38.34
CA ASP A 70 -25.33 -27.76 39.65
C ASP A 70 -23.84 -28.01 40.04
N ASN A 71 -23.39 -27.03 40.85
CA ASN A 71 -22.28 -26.96 41.84
C ASN A 71 -20.99 -26.29 41.35
N GLU A 72 -20.68 -25.05 41.75
CA GLU A 72 -20.20 -24.56 43.08
C GLU A 72 -18.88 -25.22 43.53
N GLU A 73 -17.80 -24.44 43.66
CA GLU A 73 -17.24 -23.97 44.94
C GLU A 73 -15.87 -23.30 44.76
N ASP A 74 -15.68 -22.26 45.57
CA ASP A 74 -14.50 -21.42 45.77
C ASP A 74 -13.35 -22.17 46.47
N ASP A 75 -12.10 -21.69 46.32
CA ASP A 75 -11.16 -21.71 47.46
C ASP A 75 -9.99 -20.72 47.27
N ASP A 76 -9.93 -19.75 48.18
CA ASP A 76 -8.82 -18.85 48.45
C ASP A 76 -7.79 -19.55 49.34
N SER A 77 -6.49 -19.34 49.11
CA SER A 77 -5.45 -19.57 50.14
C SER A 77 -4.17 -18.81 49.83
N ASP A 78 -3.95 -17.74 50.60
CA ASP A 78 -2.63 -17.16 50.88
C ASP A 78 -1.81 -18.11 51.76
N GLU A 79 -0.51 -18.26 51.53
CA GLU A 79 0.45 -18.42 52.64
C GLU A 79 1.90 -18.08 52.25
N ASP A 80 2.50 -17.30 53.15
CA ASP A 80 3.86 -16.78 53.18
C ASP A 80 4.88 -17.85 53.61
N SER A 81 6.18 -17.58 53.40
CA SER A 81 7.31 -17.92 54.31
C SER A 81 8.53 -18.69 53.74
N SER A 82 9.66 -17.98 53.82
CA SER A 82 10.99 -18.41 54.31
C SER A 82 12.05 -19.03 53.39
N ASN A 83 13.12 -18.24 53.22
CA ASN A 83 14.52 -18.53 53.55
C ASN A 83 15.11 -19.92 53.25
N TYR A 84 16.02 -19.97 52.26
CA TYR A 84 17.25 -20.78 52.37
C TYR A 84 18.48 -20.03 51.84
N ILE A 85 19.44 -19.85 52.75
CA ILE A 85 20.82 -19.42 52.50
C ILE A 85 21.60 -20.62 51.95
N SER A 86 22.36 -20.45 50.87
CA SER A 86 23.61 -21.20 50.69
C SER A 86 24.64 -20.43 49.85
N LYS A 87 25.86 -20.41 50.40
CA LYS A 87 27.07 -19.66 50.01
C LYS A 87 27.88 -20.36 48.90
N ARG A 88 28.55 -19.56 48.05
CA ARG A 88 30.01 -19.63 47.75
C ARG A 88 30.42 -18.44 46.87
N CYS A 89 31.17 -17.46 47.41
CA CYS A 89 32.64 -17.28 47.37
C CYS A 89 33.15 -16.86 45.97
N LEU A 90 33.48 -15.58 45.74
CA LEU A 90 34.71 -14.81 46.11
C LEU A 90 35.84 -14.93 45.08
N ASN A 91 36.19 -13.79 44.46
CA ASN A 91 37.53 -13.24 44.16
C ASN A 91 37.44 -12.27 42.96
N VAL A 92 38.18 -11.17 42.80
CA VAL A 92 39.19 -10.47 43.61
C VAL A 92 39.31 -9.04 43.06
N ASN A 93 39.74 -8.16 43.96
CA ASN A 93 39.98 -6.73 43.92
C ASN A 93 41.00 -6.18 42.88
N THR A 94 40.68 -4.97 42.40
CA THR A 94 41.45 -3.71 42.50
C THR A 94 42.87 -3.58 41.89
N SER A 95 43.02 -2.59 41.01
CA SER A 95 44.17 -1.66 41.06
C SER A 95 43.80 -0.21 40.69
N ARG A 96 44.07 0.68 41.64
CA ARG A 96 44.42 2.12 41.52
C ARG A 96 45.48 2.34 40.42
N ASP A 97 45.66 3.48 39.75
CA ASP A 97 45.81 4.87 40.21
C ASP A 97 45.73 5.88 39.04
N SER A 98 45.68 7.18 39.41
CA SER A 98 46.13 8.40 38.68
C SER A 98 45.08 9.42 38.18
N ILE A 99 44.68 10.27 39.15
CA ILE A 99 44.63 11.75 39.16
C ILE A 99 44.86 12.52 37.84
N GLN A 100 43.85 13.30 37.43
CA GLN A 100 43.92 14.75 37.10
C GLN A 100 42.48 15.29 37.00
N GLN A 101 41.97 15.97 38.03
CA GLN A 101 41.81 17.43 38.06
C GLN A 101 41.24 18.05 36.77
N GLU A 102 39.94 18.33 36.76
CA GLU A 102 39.45 19.66 36.38
C GLU A 102 38.05 19.91 36.96
N SER A 103 37.97 21.04 37.65
CA SER A 103 36.81 21.64 38.30
C SER A 103 35.83 22.20 37.27
N PHE A 104 34.55 22.35 37.62
CA PHE A 104 33.88 23.65 37.82
C PHE A 104 32.34 23.46 37.96
N HIS A 105 31.88 23.66 39.19
CA HIS A 105 30.65 24.33 39.64
C HIS A 105 29.33 24.21 38.84
N THR A 106 28.37 23.55 39.49
CA THR A 106 26.94 23.90 39.43
C THR A 106 26.68 25.25 40.13
N PRO A 107 25.77 26.07 39.60
CA PRO A 107 24.77 26.65 40.48
C PRO A 107 23.34 26.58 39.92
N CYS A 108 22.41 26.28 40.82
CA CYS A 108 20.97 26.47 40.67
C CYS A 108 20.59 27.97 40.66
N ASN A 109 19.37 28.22 40.14
CA ASN A 109 18.39 29.26 40.48
C ASN A 109 18.13 30.43 39.50
N SER A 110 16.95 30.32 38.86
CA SER A 110 15.89 31.33 38.66
C SER A 110 16.05 32.40 37.56
N PRO A 111 14.98 33.09 37.07
CA PRO A 111 13.53 32.92 37.33
C PRO A 111 12.62 32.91 36.07
N ILE A 112 11.37 32.54 36.35
CA ILE A 112 10.11 32.90 35.69
C ILE A 112 10.15 34.26 34.94
N GLY A 113 9.77 34.24 33.66
CA GLY A 113 9.56 35.42 32.82
C GLY A 113 8.57 35.14 31.71
N SER A 114 7.28 35.30 32.01
CA SER A 114 6.17 35.25 31.06
C SER A 114 6.22 36.42 30.08
N GLN A 115 6.41 36.16 28.79
CA GLN A 115 6.03 37.11 27.73
C GLN A 115 5.05 36.46 26.75
N MET A 116 3.79 36.69 27.06
CA MET A 116 2.63 36.40 26.24
C MET A 116 2.54 37.47 25.14
N HIS A 117 3.04 37.20 23.94
CA HIS A 117 2.79 38.07 22.79
C HIS A 117 1.39 37.84 22.23
N LYS A 118 0.44 38.55 22.85
CA LYS A 118 -0.93 38.79 22.38
C LYS A 118 -0.83 39.61 21.07
N ARG A 119 -0.97 38.97 19.90
CA ARG A 119 -1.18 39.71 18.65
C ARG A 119 -2.67 39.99 18.48
N SER A 120 -2.94 41.28 18.67
CA SER A 120 -4.19 42.01 18.51
C SER A 120 -4.90 41.71 17.20
N SER A 121 -6.18 41.39 17.34
CA SER A 121 -7.23 41.46 16.35
C SER A 121 -7.71 42.91 16.22
N HIS A 122 -7.37 43.58 15.11
CA HIS A 122 -8.10 44.75 14.63
C HIS A 122 -8.26 44.74 13.11
N ASN A 123 -9.52 44.54 12.71
CA ASN A 123 -10.08 44.96 11.43
C ASN A 123 -9.87 46.47 11.24
N PRO A 124 -9.74 46.94 9.99
CA PRO A 124 -10.92 47.56 9.41
C PRO A 124 -11.13 47.27 7.91
N HIS A 125 -12.41 47.06 7.58
CA HIS A 125 -13.08 47.55 6.37
C HIS A 125 -12.24 47.75 5.10
N ARG A 126 -12.38 46.81 4.16
CA ARG A 126 -12.34 47.17 2.74
C ARG A 126 -13.54 46.59 2.01
N ASN A 127 -14.63 47.34 2.08
CA ASN A 127 -15.73 47.23 1.13
C ASN A 127 -15.17 47.64 -0.23
N GLN A 128 -15.10 46.72 -1.18
CA GLN A 128 -15.01 47.08 -2.59
C GLN A 128 -16.00 46.24 -3.38
N SER A 129 -17.25 46.71 -3.32
CA SER A 129 -18.32 46.38 -4.23
C SER A 129 -17.94 46.87 -5.63
N PHE A 130 -17.66 45.96 -6.56
CA PHE A 130 -17.71 46.27 -7.97
C PHE A 130 -19.16 46.16 -8.45
N ASN A 131 -19.72 47.35 -8.67
CA ASN A 131 -21.00 47.58 -9.30
C ASN A 131 -21.08 46.88 -10.66
N ILE A 132 -22.00 45.93 -10.75
CA ILE A 132 -22.70 45.57 -11.98
C ILE A 132 -23.71 46.70 -12.21
N ASN A 133 -23.54 47.49 -13.28
CA ASN A 133 -24.61 48.15 -14.02
C ASN A 133 -24.03 48.96 -15.18
N ASN A 134 -24.40 48.58 -16.41
CA ASN A 134 -24.71 49.46 -17.55
C ASN A 134 -25.35 48.55 -18.61
N SER A 135 -26.67 48.51 -18.72
CA SER A 135 -27.56 49.50 -19.35
C SER A 135 -27.55 49.42 -20.88
N PHE A 136 -28.76 49.26 -21.39
CA PHE A 136 -29.18 49.06 -22.77
C PHE A 136 -28.63 50.09 -23.76
N SER A 137 -28.33 49.65 -24.98
CA SER A 137 -28.61 50.46 -26.17
C SER A 137 -28.96 49.58 -27.37
N CYS A 138 -30.25 49.59 -27.66
CA CYS A 138 -30.87 49.08 -28.87
C CYS A 138 -30.87 50.21 -29.92
N LYS A 139 -30.48 49.92 -31.18
CA LYS A 139 -30.86 50.55 -32.48
C LYS A 139 -29.73 50.33 -33.53
N PRO A 140 -29.97 50.53 -34.83
CA PRO A 140 -30.92 49.82 -35.69
C PRO A 140 -30.22 49.22 -36.94
N GLN A 141 -30.86 48.18 -37.49
CA GLN A 141 -30.98 47.85 -38.91
C GLN A 141 -30.15 48.68 -39.92
N LYS A 142 -29.16 48.04 -40.55
CA LYS A 142 -28.62 48.44 -41.86
C LYS A 142 -28.74 47.28 -42.85
N GLN A 143 -29.16 47.66 -44.04
CA GLN A 143 -29.62 46.86 -45.17
C GLN A 143 -28.60 45.81 -45.65
N PRO A 144 -29.07 44.70 -46.25
CA PRO A 144 -28.21 43.76 -46.96
C PRO A 144 -27.70 44.45 -48.22
N ALA A 145 -26.37 44.62 -48.31
CA ALA A 145 -25.72 44.87 -49.59
C ALA A 145 -25.69 43.54 -50.35
N ASP A 146 -26.34 43.49 -51.50
CA ASP A 146 -26.25 42.40 -52.46
C ASP A 146 -24.80 42.30 -52.96
N GLY A 147 -24.00 41.54 -52.22
CA GLY A 147 -22.65 41.17 -52.54
C GLY A 147 -22.66 40.13 -53.64
N PHE A 148 -22.35 40.58 -54.85
CA PHE A 148 -21.97 39.76 -55.99
C PHE A 148 -20.79 38.85 -55.57
N PHE A 149 -21.05 37.66 -55.03
CA PHE A 149 -20.02 36.69 -54.76
C PHE A 149 -19.48 36.16 -56.10
N PRO A 150 -18.19 36.39 -56.42
CA PRO A 150 -17.63 35.89 -57.65
C PRO A 150 -17.67 34.36 -57.62
N LYS A 151 -18.15 33.73 -58.69
CA LYS A 151 -18.27 32.27 -58.86
C LYS A 151 -16.97 31.49 -58.55
N TYR A 152 -15.84 32.17 -58.49
CA TYR A 152 -14.55 31.62 -58.06
C TYR A 152 -14.47 31.27 -56.57
N THR A 153 -15.23 31.95 -55.69
CA THR A 153 -15.20 31.69 -54.23
C THR A 153 -15.73 30.30 -53.87
N THR A 154 -16.75 29.82 -54.59
CA THR A 154 -17.29 28.47 -54.41
C THR A 154 -16.27 27.40 -54.81
N PHE A 155 -15.49 27.64 -55.87
CA PHE A 155 -14.45 26.72 -56.32
C PHE A 155 -13.32 26.57 -55.29
N PHE A 156 -12.82 27.68 -54.74
CA PHE A 156 -11.79 27.64 -53.69
C PHE A 156 -12.27 26.94 -52.42
N PHE A 157 -13.55 27.10 -52.06
CA PHE A 157 -14.13 26.44 -50.90
C PHE A 157 -14.19 24.91 -51.08
N CYS A 158 -14.57 24.43 -52.27
CA CYS A 158 -14.57 23.00 -52.60
C CYS A 158 -13.14 22.41 -52.57
N VAL A 159 -12.14 23.13 -53.10
CA VAL A 159 -10.74 22.69 -53.07
C VAL A 159 -10.22 22.63 -51.63
N ALA A 160 -10.53 23.63 -50.79
CA ALA A 160 -10.13 23.65 -49.40
C ALA A 160 -10.73 22.48 -48.60
N ILE A 161 -12.02 22.16 -48.80
CA ILE A 161 -12.66 21.00 -48.18
C ILE A 161 -11.99 19.70 -48.64
N LEU A 162 -11.70 19.57 -49.94
CA LEU A 162 -11.06 18.37 -50.48
C LEU A 162 -9.66 18.18 -49.91
N CYS A 163 -8.85 19.24 -49.78
CA CYS A 163 -7.56 19.18 -49.11
C CYS A 163 -7.68 18.79 -47.63
N LEU A 164 -8.68 19.32 -46.91
CA LEU A 164 -8.88 19.04 -45.49
C LEU A 164 -9.33 17.59 -45.26
N THR A 165 -10.20 17.05 -46.14
CA THR A 165 -10.57 15.63 -46.09
C THR A 165 -9.40 14.71 -46.39
N LEU A 166 -8.56 15.02 -47.39
CA LEU A 166 -7.35 14.25 -47.69
C LEU A 166 -6.34 14.30 -46.53
N PHE A 167 -6.21 15.46 -45.85
CA PHE A 167 -5.37 15.60 -44.67
C PHE A 167 -5.88 14.77 -43.48
N LEU A 168 -7.19 14.75 -43.24
CA LEU A 168 -7.80 13.91 -42.21
C LEU A 168 -7.63 12.42 -42.52
N ILE A 169 -7.78 12.01 -43.78
CA ILE A 169 -7.53 10.63 -44.20
C ILE A 169 -6.06 10.26 -43.99
N TYR A 170 -5.12 11.10 -44.43
CA TYR A 170 -3.68 10.88 -44.26
C TYR A 170 -3.26 10.79 -42.79
N THR A 171 -3.80 11.65 -41.92
CA THR A 171 -3.53 11.59 -40.49
C THR A 171 -4.14 10.35 -39.85
N SER A 172 -5.35 9.95 -40.26
CA SER A 172 -6.00 8.73 -39.75
C SER A 172 -5.22 7.44 -40.13
N THR A 173 -4.73 7.33 -41.37
CA THR A 173 -3.98 6.14 -41.81
C THR A 173 -2.62 6.03 -41.13
N LYS A 174 -1.90 7.15 -40.98
CA LYS A 174 -0.61 7.19 -40.28
C LYS A 174 -0.74 6.88 -38.78
N THR A 175 -1.87 7.21 -38.16
CA THR A 175 -2.13 6.86 -36.76
C THR A 175 -2.38 5.35 -36.59
N HIS A 176 -2.94 4.70 -37.61
CA HIS A 176 -3.28 3.27 -37.56
C HIS A 176 -2.07 2.33 -37.75
N GLU A 177 -1.05 2.73 -38.53
CA GLU A 177 0.19 1.96 -38.66
C GLU A 177 1.04 1.98 -37.38
N ASN A 178 1.15 3.13 -36.71
CA ASN A 178 1.88 3.24 -35.44
C ASN A 178 1.23 2.45 -34.28
N LEU A 179 -0.09 2.23 -34.33
CA LEU A 179 -0.82 1.48 -33.31
C LEU A 179 -0.58 -0.04 -33.42
N LYS A 180 -0.41 -0.56 -34.64
CA LYS A 180 -0.23 -1.99 -34.89
C LYS A 180 1.16 -2.48 -34.47
N GLU A 181 2.20 -1.70 -34.75
CA GLU A 181 3.58 -2.00 -34.36
C GLU A 181 3.80 -1.94 -32.83
N THR A 182 3.05 -1.07 -32.14
CA THR A 182 3.10 -0.97 -30.67
C THR A 182 2.45 -2.17 -29.96
N THR A 183 1.50 -2.85 -30.61
CA THR A 183 0.73 -3.93 -29.95
C THR A 183 1.50 -5.27 -30.01
N GLU A 184 2.18 -5.56 -31.11
CA GLU A 184 3.00 -6.78 -31.23
C GLU A 184 4.27 -6.71 -30.36
N SER A 185 4.93 -5.54 -30.28
CA SER A 185 6.11 -5.34 -29.42
C SER A 185 5.79 -5.51 -27.93
N LYS A 186 4.62 -5.06 -27.46
CA LYS A 186 4.22 -5.22 -26.05
C LYS A 186 3.89 -6.67 -25.70
N GLN A 187 3.29 -7.43 -26.62
CA GLN A 187 2.90 -8.81 -26.34
C GLN A 187 4.10 -9.76 -26.23
N THR A 188 5.15 -9.54 -27.02
CA THR A 188 6.40 -10.30 -26.89
C THR A 188 7.08 -10.04 -25.54
N ASP A 189 7.02 -8.80 -25.05
CA ASP A 189 7.61 -8.39 -23.77
C ASP A 189 6.95 -9.09 -22.56
N PHE A 190 5.61 -9.19 -22.52
CA PHE A 190 4.91 -9.85 -21.40
C PHE A 190 5.21 -11.35 -21.28
N THR A 191 5.37 -12.04 -22.42
CA THR A 191 5.66 -13.48 -22.40
C THR A 191 7.06 -13.75 -21.88
N ASP A 192 8.03 -12.92 -22.30
CA ASP A 192 9.42 -13.00 -21.84
C ASP A 192 9.54 -12.65 -20.35
N ILE A 193 8.85 -11.60 -19.89
CA ILE A 193 8.74 -11.24 -18.47
C ILE A 193 8.15 -12.39 -17.65
N ASN A 194 7.06 -13.00 -18.10
CA ASN A 194 6.42 -14.11 -17.38
C ASN A 194 7.34 -15.34 -17.30
N ASN A 195 8.00 -15.69 -18.41
CA ASN A 195 8.96 -16.79 -18.45
C ASN A 195 10.17 -16.53 -17.55
N LEU A 196 10.69 -15.31 -17.54
CA LEU A 196 11.79 -14.88 -16.68
C LEU A 196 11.38 -14.96 -15.20
N LEU A 197 10.21 -14.43 -14.84
CA LEU A 197 9.67 -14.45 -13.48
C LEU A 197 9.52 -15.90 -13.00
N HIS A 198 8.85 -16.74 -13.79
CA HIS A 198 8.62 -18.14 -13.46
C HIS A 198 9.93 -18.91 -13.21
N LYS A 199 10.89 -18.83 -14.15
CA LYS A 199 12.20 -19.51 -14.01
C LYS A 199 12.98 -19.00 -12.81
N SER A 200 12.98 -17.68 -12.57
CA SER A 200 13.72 -17.09 -11.47
C SER A 200 13.13 -17.46 -10.11
N ILE A 201 11.80 -17.47 -9.99
CA ILE A 201 11.11 -17.89 -8.77
C ILE A 201 11.34 -19.37 -8.49
N GLN A 202 11.32 -20.24 -9.51
CA GLN A 202 11.71 -21.66 -9.33
C GLN A 202 13.14 -21.80 -8.81
N LEU A 203 14.08 -20.99 -9.33
CA LEU A 203 15.46 -21.01 -8.86
C LEU A 203 15.59 -20.49 -7.40
N ILE A 204 14.82 -19.49 -7.01
CA ILE A 204 14.76 -19.04 -5.61
C ILE A 204 14.14 -20.14 -4.74
N GLN A 205 13.02 -20.74 -5.14
CA GLN A 205 12.35 -21.81 -4.41
C GLN A 205 13.26 -23.01 -4.13
N THR A 206 14.11 -23.41 -5.09
CA THR A 206 15.07 -24.51 -4.86
C THR A 206 16.14 -24.16 -3.83
N ARG A 207 16.45 -22.88 -3.61
CA ARG A 207 17.37 -22.41 -2.56
C ARG A 207 16.70 -22.31 -1.19
N PHE A 208 15.42 -21.93 -1.15
CA PHE A 208 14.64 -21.75 0.07
C PHE A 208 13.57 -22.84 0.19
N HIS A 209 14.00 -24.06 0.48
CA HIS A 209 13.15 -25.26 0.43
C HIS A 209 12.26 -25.42 1.67
N ASN A 210 12.58 -24.74 2.78
CA ASN A 210 11.78 -24.80 3.99
C ASN A 210 10.50 -23.95 3.92
N GLN A 211 10.37 -23.09 2.90
CA GLN A 211 9.23 -22.20 2.78
C GLN A 211 7.97 -22.93 2.34
N ARG A 212 6.80 -22.38 2.70
CA ARG A 212 5.50 -22.92 2.24
C ARG A 212 5.39 -22.79 0.72
N SER A 213 4.79 -23.78 0.06
CA SER A 213 4.73 -23.83 -1.41
C SER A 213 3.85 -22.74 -2.04
N ASN A 214 2.85 -22.23 -1.32
CA ASN A 214 1.91 -21.24 -1.83
C ASN A 214 2.51 -19.83 -1.95
N ILE A 215 3.50 -19.47 -1.12
CA ILE A 215 4.04 -18.11 -1.05
C ILE A 215 4.67 -17.65 -2.37
N TRP A 216 5.17 -18.59 -3.16
CA TRP A 216 5.86 -18.30 -4.41
C TRP A 216 4.92 -17.72 -5.45
N ASN A 217 3.67 -18.18 -5.47
CA ASN A 217 2.63 -17.62 -6.34
C ASN A 217 2.24 -16.21 -5.88
N ASP A 218 2.09 -16.00 -4.57
CA ASP A 218 1.76 -14.69 -4.01
C ASP A 218 2.86 -13.66 -4.30
N ILE A 219 4.13 -14.03 -4.09
CA ILE A 219 5.29 -13.19 -4.41
C ILE A 219 5.35 -12.89 -5.92
N SER A 220 5.14 -13.91 -6.76
CA SER A 220 5.11 -13.72 -8.22
C SER A 220 4.02 -12.75 -8.64
N ALA A 221 2.82 -12.89 -8.07
CA ALA A 221 1.69 -12.00 -8.30
C ALA A 221 2.04 -10.57 -7.87
N GLY A 222 2.62 -10.38 -6.68
CA GLY A 222 3.07 -9.06 -6.22
C GLY A 222 4.09 -8.40 -7.16
N ILE A 223 5.07 -9.15 -7.67
CA ILE A 223 6.03 -8.62 -8.66
C ILE A 223 5.34 -8.30 -9.98
N TYR A 224 4.43 -9.15 -10.44
CA TYR A 224 3.74 -8.98 -11.71
C TYR A 224 2.70 -7.84 -11.69
N ASP A 225 2.10 -7.57 -10.54
CA ASP A 225 1.09 -6.52 -10.33
C ASP A 225 1.59 -5.14 -10.74
N VAL A 226 2.87 -4.82 -10.51
CA VAL A 226 3.43 -3.51 -10.90
C VAL A 226 3.51 -3.35 -12.42
N ILE A 227 3.63 -4.45 -13.16
CA ILE A 227 3.67 -4.46 -14.63
C ILE A 227 2.26 -4.24 -15.18
N LEU A 228 1.26 -4.87 -14.55
CA LEU A 228 -0.15 -4.70 -14.92
C LEU A 228 -0.70 -3.33 -14.52
N PHE A 229 -0.29 -2.81 -13.36
CA PHE A 229 -0.80 -1.59 -12.75
C PHE A 229 0.34 -0.61 -12.42
N PRO A 230 1.03 -0.05 -13.42
CA PRO A 230 2.24 0.76 -13.21
C PRO A 230 1.98 2.08 -12.47
N THR A 231 0.73 2.51 -12.32
CA THR A 231 0.39 3.72 -11.54
C THR A 231 0.32 3.45 -10.03
N LYS A 232 0.43 2.19 -9.60
CA LYS A 232 0.36 1.80 -8.19
C LYS A 232 1.67 1.16 -7.74
N PRO A 233 2.11 1.38 -6.48
CA PRO A 233 3.20 0.61 -5.94
C PRO A 233 2.73 -0.82 -5.65
N SER A 234 3.65 -1.78 -5.76
CA SER A 234 3.48 -3.12 -5.23
C SER A 234 4.19 -3.24 -3.88
N ILE A 235 3.55 -3.86 -2.90
CA ILE A 235 4.07 -4.01 -1.54
C ILE A 235 4.12 -5.49 -1.22
N ILE A 236 5.30 -5.95 -0.79
CA ILE A 236 5.56 -7.33 -0.40
C ILE A 236 6.20 -7.28 0.98
N ILE A 237 5.45 -7.67 2.01
CA ILE A 237 5.95 -7.84 3.37
C ILE A 237 6.41 -9.28 3.55
N LEU A 238 7.68 -9.44 3.89
CA LEU A 238 8.27 -10.68 4.34
C LEU A 238 8.46 -10.59 5.85
N PHE A 239 8.04 -11.59 6.61
CA PHE A 239 8.20 -11.56 8.06
C PHE A 239 8.69 -12.88 8.65
N GLY A 240 9.47 -12.82 9.72
CA GLY A 240 10.01 -14.00 10.37
C GLY A 240 11.06 -13.62 11.42
N ASN A 241 11.57 -14.59 12.16
CA ASN A 241 12.52 -14.34 13.25
C ASN A 241 13.99 -14.48 12.84
N GLU A 242 14.29 -15.32 11.84
CA GLU A 242 15.66 -15.51 11.36
C GLU A 242 15.99 -14.46 10.29
N THR A 243 16.73 -13.44 10.73
CA THR A 243 17.01 -12.24 9.93
C THR A 243 17.86 -12.50 8.69
N LYS A 244 18.73 -13.51 8.68
CA LYS A 244 19.63 -13.74 7.55
C LYS A 244 18.87 -14.29 6.34
N THR A 245 18.02 -15.27 6.54
CA THR A 245 17.13 -15.89 5.54
C THR A 245 16.20 -14.83 4.99
N LEU A 246 15.56 -14.07 5.89
CA LEU A 246 14.64 -13.00 5.54
C LEU A 246 15.30 -11.95 4.63
N ASN A 247 16.48 -11.46 5.03
CA ASN A 247 17.21 -10.47 4.25
C ASN A 247 17.77 -11.04 2.94
N CYS A 248 18.20 -12.30 2.93
CA CYS A 248 18.71 -12.96 1.74
C CYS A 248 17.61 -13.14 0.68
N LEU A 249 16.43 -13.60 1.10
CA LEU A 249 15.28 -13.75 0.22
C LEU A 249 14.86 -12.39 -0.33
N ALA A 250 14.77 -11.37 0.52
CA ALA A 250 14.46 -10.01 0.09
C ALA A 250 15.44 -9.50 -0.99
N GLN A 251 16.73 -9.78 -0.85
CA GLN A 251 17.76 -9.39 -1.83
C GLN A 251 17.59 -10.08 -3.18
N LEU A 252 17.36 -11.39 -3.19
CA LEU A 252 17.13 -12.14 -4.43
C LEU A 252 15.84 -11.69 -5.12
N LEU A 253 14.77 -11.46 -4.37
CA LEU A 253 13.53 -10.89 -4.90
C LEU A 253 13.75 -9.46 -5.42
N GLY A 254 14.56 -8.65 -4.75
CA GLY A 254 14.92 -7.31 -5.21
C GLY A 254 15.69 -7.33 -6.54
N GLN A 255 16.65 -8.24 -6.70
CA GLN A 255 17.38 -8.42 -7.96
C GLN A 255 16.46 -8.86 -9.10
N LEU A 256 15.59 -9.83 -8.83
CA LEU A 256 14.61 -10.31 -9.80
C LEU A 256 13.66 -9.18 -10.22
N SER A 257 13.07 -8.50 -9.24
CA SER A 257 12.16 -7.38 -9.45
C SER A 257 12.82 -6.25 -10.25
N ALA A 258 14.09 -5.95 -9.97
CA ALA A 258 14.83 -4.93 -10.71
C ALA A 258 14.96 -5.33 -12.18
N LYS A 259 15.36 -6.59 -12.46
CA LYS A 259 15.48 -7.11 -13.82
C LYS A 259 14.15 -7.05 -14.56
N ILE A 260 13.05 -7.43 -13.91
CA ILE A 260 11.69 -7.37 -14.46
C ILE A 260 11.26 -5.94 -14.81
N LEU A 261 11.68 -4.95 -13.99
CA LEU A 261 11.45 -3.52 -14.25
C LEU A 261 12.48 -2.89 -15.20
N GLY A 262 13.34 -3.68 -15.84
CA GLY A 262 14.38 -3.17 -16.76
C GLY A 262 15.53 -2.43 -16.07
N ASN A 263 15.69 -2.60 -14.75
CA ASN A 263 16.76 -2.03 -13.94
C ASN A 263 17.80 -3.10 -13.57
N ASN A 264 19.04 -2.66 -13.37
CA ASN A 264 20.15 -3.55 -12.98
C ASN A 264 20.39 -3.62 -11.48
N ASP A 265 19.65 -2.86 -10.68
CA ASP A 265 19.92 -2.69 -9.25
C ASP A 265 18.67 -2.26 -8.49
N TYR A 266 18.71 -2.45 -7.17
CA TYR A 266 17.67 -2.09 -6.22
C TYR A 266 18.21 -1.14 -5.15
N LEU A 267 17.33 -0.46 -4.42
CA LEU A 267 17.69 0.38 -3.29
C LEU A 267 17.52 -0.41 -2.00
N ARG A 268 18.61 -0.67 -1.27
CA ARG A 268 18.55 -1.22 0.08
C ARG A 268 18.52 -0.10 1.11
N LEU A 269 17.53 -0.13 2.00
CA LEU A 269 17.35 0.79 3.12
C LEU A 269 17.32 0.00 4.42
N THR A 270 18.04 0.50 5.41
CA THR A 270 18.09 -0.01 6.79
C THR A 270 17.44 1.01 7.73
N PRO A 271 17.15 0.66 9.00
CA PRO A 271 16.59 1.63 9.94
C PRO A 271 17.41 2.92 10.10
N LYS A 272 18.73 2.87 9.84
CA LYS A 272 19.62 4.04 9.92
C LYS A 272 19.43 5.04 8.77
N ASP A 273 18.82 4.61 7.66
CA ASP A 273 18.53 5.47 6.51
C ASP A 273 17.29 6.38 6.73
N PHE A 274 16.60 6.21 7.86
CA PHE A 274 15.36 6.90 8.20
C PHE A 274 15.58 7.89 9.36
N PRO A 275 15.92 9.16 9.07
CA PRO A 275 16.02 10.18 10.11
C PRO A 275 14.68 10.41 10.82
N ASN A 276 14.73 10.92 12.04
CA ASN A 276 13.56 11.26 12.88
C ASN A 276 12.81 12.51 12.37
N ASP A 277 12.58 12.62 11.07
CA ASP A 277 11.82 13.69 10.43
C ASP A 277 11.17 13.19 9.12
N VAL A 278 9.85 13.30 9.04
CA VAL A 278 9.06 12.81 7.90
C VAL A 278 9.43 13.52 6.60
N GLY A 279 9.58 14.84 6.66
CA GLY A 279 9.88 15.66 5.49
C GLY A 279 11.26 15.33 4.91
N GLN A 280 12.24 15.11 5.79
CA GLN A 280 13.60 14.74 5.43
C GLN A 280 13.65 13.32 4.82
N VAL A 281 12.92 12.35 5.38
CA VAL A 281 12.78 11.00 4.81
C VAL A 281 12.23 11.09 3.38
N ILE A 282 11.12 11.80 3.19
CA ILE A 282 10.50 11.97 1.88
C ILE A 282 11.46 12.66 0.90
N TYR A 283 12.06 13.77 1.31
CA TYR A 283 12.97 14.54 0.47
C TYR A 283 14.20 13.73 0.03
N ASN A 284 14.86 13.05 0.97
CA ASN A 284 16.07 12.28 0.72
C ASN A 284 15.81 11.05 -0.14
N LEU A 285 14.70 10.35 0.11
CA LEU A 285 14.43 9.07 -0.55
C LEU A 285 13.71 9.22 -1.89
N ARG A 286 12.94 10.29 -2.13
CA ARG A 286 12.16 10.47 -3.37
C ARG A 286 13.00 10.26 -4.63
N LYS A 287 14.15 10.93 -4.73
CA LYS A 287 15.04 10.83 -5.90
C LYS A 287 15.61 9.42 -6.06
N ARG A 288 16.07 8.80 -4.96
CA ARG A 288 16.65 7.45 -4.96
C ARG A 288 15.60 6.40 -5.35
N ILE A 289 14.38 6.51 -4.82
CA ILE A 289 13.27 5.61 -5.14
C ILE A 289 12.86 5.76 -6.62
N THR A 290 12.75 6.99 -7.11
CA THR A 290 12.42 7.26 -8.52
C THR A 290 13.43 6.63 -9.48
N GLN A 291 14.71 6.63 -9.11
CA GLN A 291 15.78 6.06 -9.93
C GLN A 291 15.84 4.53 -9.87
N LYS A 292 15.64 3.94 -8.69
CA LYS A 292 15.85 2.49 -8.50
C LYS A 292 14.60 1.65 -8.73
N LYS A 293 13.41 2.19 -8.46
CA LYS A 293 12.08 1.55 -8.60
C LYS A 293 11.85 0.24 -7.82
N VAL A 294 12.89 -0.42 -7.32
CA VAL A 294 12.77 -1.56 -6.41
C VAL A 294 13.48 -1.23 -5.11
N ILE A 295 12.76 -1.26 -4.01
CA ILE A 295 13.22 -0.80 -2.71
C ILE A 295 13.09 -1.95 -1.72
N ILE A 296 14.19 -2.33 -1.08
CA ILE A 296 14.20 -3.25 0.04
C ILE A 296 14.31 -2.43 1.32
N ILE A 297 13.34 -2.59 2.21
CA ILE A 297 13.28 -1.90 3.50
C ILE A 297 13.49 -2.95 4.57
N GLN A 298 14.62 -2.87 5.27
CA GLN A 298 14.98 -3.85 6.28
C GLN A 298 14.42 -3.47 7.65
N ASP A 299 13.75 -4.44 8.26
CA ASP A 299 13.27 -4.40 9.63
C ASP A 299 12.41 -3.17 9.95
N LEU A 300 11.20 -3.15 9.38
CA LEU A 300 10.23 -2.06 9.49
C LEU A 300 10.00 -1.60 10.94
N LEU A 301 9.93 -2.54 11.89
CA LEU A 301 9.58 -2.24 13.30
C LEU A 301 10.73 -1.56 14.06
N SER A 302 11.95 -1.63 13.53
CA SER A 302 13.13 -0.94 14.06
C SER A 302 13.32 0.47 13.50
N ILE A 303 12.52 0.87 12.51
CA ILE A 303 12.54 2.24 11.99
C ILE A 303 12.02 3.21 13.05
N ASN A 304 12.56 4.43 13.03
CA ASN A 304 12.09 5.51 13.87
C ASN A 304 10.57 5.76 13.67
N THR A 305 9.83 5.98 14.76
CA THR A 305 8.37 6.10 14.74
C THR A 305 7.87 7.30 13.96
N GLU A 306 8.58 8.43 14.00
CA GLU A 306 8.23 9.60 13.19
C GLU A 306 8.49 9.30 11.72
N ALA A 307 9.64 8.70 11.38
CA ALA A 307 9.98 8.35 10.01
C ALA A 307 8.97 7.42 9.33
N LEU A 308 8.35 6.50 10.09
CA LEU A 308 7.33 5.57 9.58
C LEU A 308 6.11 6.29 8.99
N LYS A 309 5.80 7.52 9.41
CA LYS A 309 4.71 8.32 8.81
C LYS A 309 4.97 8.65 7.32
N ALA A 310 6.23 8.62 6.86
CA ALA A 310 6.55 8.82 5.45
C ALA A 310 5.95 7.74 4.54
N PHE A 311 5.68 6.54 5.08
CA PHE A 311 5.08 5.43 4.32
C PHE A 311 3.64 5.71 3.90
N HIS A 312 2.94 6.68 4.51
CA HIS A 312 1.68 7.19 3.94
C HIS A 312 1.83 7.68 2.51
N ASN A 313 3.01 8.21 2.14
CA ASN A 313 3.28 8.70 0.79
C ASN A 313 3.91 7.62 -0.08
N PHE A 314 4.77 6.77 0.48
CA PHE A 314 5.45 5.72 -0.28
C PHE A 314 4.50 4.60 -0.70
N CYS A 315 3.59 4.20 0.18
CA CYS A 315 2.71 3.04 0.03
C CYS A 315 1.26 3.41 -0.31
N ASP A 316 0.99 4.66 -0.71
CA ASP A 316 -0.36 5.04 -1.14
C ASP A 316 -0.69 4.40 -2.49
N ARG A 317 -1.81 3.68 -2.60
CA ARG A 317 -2.23 3.05 -3.88
C ARG A 317 -2.95 4.00 -4.82
N GLU A 318 -3.43 5.13 -4.33
CA GLU A 318 -4.18 6.10 -5.12
C GLU A 318 -3.30 7.26 -5.57
N LYS A 319 -2.40 7.74 -4.69
CA LYS A 319 -1.46 8.83 -4.98
C LYS A 319 -0.07 8.55 -4.39
N PRO A 320 0.62 7.50 -4.86
CA PRO A 320 1.97 7.22 -4.40
C PRO A 320 2.91 8.39 -4.72
N LEU A 321 3.93 8.57 -3.87
CA LEU A 321 5.00 9.52 -4.14
C LEU A 321 5.75 9.19 -5.43
N VAL A 322 5.88 7.89 -5.72
CA VAL A 322 6.53 7.36 -6.92
C VAL A 322 5.72 6.17 -7.41
N GLU A 323 5.17 6.29 -8.62
CA GLU A 323 4.49 5.21 -9.34
C GLU A 323 5.49 4.18 -9.89
N ASN A 324 5.00 2.99 -10.22
CA ASN A 324 5.77 1.87 -10.79
C ASN A 324 6.96 1.48 -9.90
N VAL A 325 6.68 1.19 -8.63
CA VAL A 325 7.68 0.84 -7.61
C VAL A 325 7.29 -0.45 -6.90
N ILE A 326 8.27 -1.30 -6.62
CA ILE A 326 8.10 -2.48 -5.75
C ILE A 326 8.81 -2.20 -4.42
N TYR A 327 8.06 -2.29 -3.33
CA TYR A 327 8.57 -2.25 -1.96
C TYR A 327 8.59 -3.65 -1.37
N ILE A 328 9.79 -4.17 -1.10
CA ILE A 328 10.01 -5.42 -0.38
C ILE A 328 10.38 -5.05 1.06
N ILE A 329 9.47 -5.25 1.99
CA ILE A 329 9.60 -4.83 3.37
C ILE A 329 9.85 -6.05 4.23
N THR A 330 10.90 -6.04 5.05
CA THR A 330 11.14 -7.12 6.01
C THR A 330 10.67 -6.71 7.41
N VAL A 331 10.07 -7.65 8.14
CA VAL A 331 9.57 -7.45 9.50
C VAL A 331 10.14 -8.57 10.38
N THR A 332 11.00 -8.22 11.34
CA THR A 332 11.59 -9.21 12.26
C THR A 332 10.70 -9.41 13.47
N VAL A 333 10.09 -10.59 13.57
CA VAL A 333 9.06 -10.90 14.57
C VAL A 333 9.13 -12.36 15.00
N ASP A 334 8.86 -12.58 16.28
CA ASP A 334 8.76 -13.90 16.90
C ASP A 334 7.31 -14.29 17.16
N GLY A 335 7.09 -15.58 17.39
CA GLY A 335 5.81 -16.09 17.94
C GLY A 335 4.68 -16.23 16.93
N TYR A 336 4.92 -16.05 15.64
CA TYR A 336 3.92 -16.37 14.61
C TYR A 336 3.61 -17.87 14.62
N LYS A 337 2.31 -18.21 14.66
CA LYS A 337 1.83 -19.59 14.56
C LYS A 337 1.14 -19.79 13.22
N SER A 338 1.31 -20.97 12.61
CA SER A 338 0.70 -21.27 11.30
C SER A 338 -0.84 -21.28 11.31
N SER A 339 -1.47 -21.35 12.48
CA SER A 339 -2.92 -21.22 12.63
C SER A 339 -3.42 -19.77 12.59
N GLN A 340 -2.52 -18.77 12.71
CA GLN A 340 -2.87 -17.36 12.66
C GLN A 340 -2.89 -16.85 11.22
N ARG A 341 -3.84 -15.96 10.91
CA ARG A 341 -3.86 -15.22 9.65
C ARG A 341 -2.66 -14.28 9.59
N GLU A 342 -1.92 -14.33 8.48
CA GLU A 342 -0.69 -13.57 8.26
C GLU A 342 -0.91 -12.06 8.39
N LEU A 343 -1.99 -11.56 7.77
CA LEU A 343 -2.36 -10.15 7.79
C LEU A 343 -2.62 -9.65 9.22
N GLU A 344 -3.51 -10.32 9.94
CA GLU A 344 -3.89 -9.94 11.31
C GLU A 344 -2.67 -9.97 12.24
N PHE A 345 -1.81 -10.98 12.11
CA PHE A 345 -0.58 -11.06 12.88
C PHE A 345 0.30 -9.84 12.63
N ILE A 346 0.55 -9.47 11.38
CA ILE A 346 1.43 -8.34 11.05
C ILE A 346 0.83 -6.99 11.46
N GLU A 347 -0.47 -6.78 11.23
CA GLU A 347 -1.16 -5.57 11.69
C GLU A 347 -1.03 -5.42 13.20
N ASN A 348 -1.26 -6.51 13.96
CA ASN A 348 -1.10 -6.51 15.42
C ASN A 348 0.32 -6.15 15.87
N GLN A 349 1.36 -6.64 15.19
CA GLN A 349 2.74 -6.28 15.51
C GLN A 349 3.03 -4.79 15.25
N ILE A 350 2.52 -4.24 14.14
CA ILE A 350 2.67 -2.81 13.82
C ILE A 350 1.89 -1.95 14.84
N PHE A 351 0.64 -2.31 15.15
CA PHE A 351 -0.17 -1.62 16.14
C PHE A 351 0.50 -1.62 17.51
N LYS A 352 0.92 -2.79 18.01
CA LYS A 352 1.62 -2.93 19.29
C LYS A 352 2.87 -2.06 19.37
N ARG A 353 3.60 -1.93 18.25
CA ARG A 353 4.82 -1.13 18.18
C ARG A 353 4.55 0.38 18.18
N LEU A 354 3.45 0.83 17.58
CA LEU A 354 3.23 2.25 17.25
C LEU A 354 2.11 2.92 18.06
N SER A 355 1.20 2.18 18.69
CA SER A 355 0.02 2.74 19.36
C SER A 355 0.34 3.76 20.46
N ASN A 356 1.49 3.62 21.12
CA ASN A 356 1.93 4.54 22.18
C ASN A 356 2.60 5.82 21.65
N TYR A 357 2.94 5.85 20.35
CA TYR A 357 3.69 6.94 19.72
C TYR A 357 2.93 7.64 18.60
N MET A 358 1.81 7.06 18.16
CA MET A 358 1.03 7.55 17.02
C MET A 358 -0.45 7.46 17.35
N HIS A 359 -1.17 8.55 17.14
CA HIS A 359 -2.62 8.57 17.29
C HIS A 359 -3.29 7.63 16.28
N LYS A 360 -4.41 7.04 16.68
CA LYS A 360 -5.14 6.03 15.91
C LYS A 360 -5.57 6.51 14.52
N ASP A 361 -5.94 7.79 14.39
CA ASP A 361 -6.34 8.42 13.13
C ASP A 361 -5.19 8.52 12.10
N ILE A 362 -3.94 8.48 12.55
CA ILE A 362 -2.75 8.40 11.70
C ILE A 362 -2.32 6.94 11.53
N LEU A 363 -2.39 6.14 12.60
CA LEU A 363 -1.91 4.77 12.61
C LEU A 363 -2.78 3.83 11.76
N ASP A 364 -4.12 3.89 11.86
CA ASP A 364 -4.99 3.00 11.10
C ASP A 364 -4.74 3.14 9.58
N PRO A 365 -4.74 4.35 8.98
CA PRO A 365 -4.48 4.49 7.55
C PRO A 365 -3.02 4.18 7.15
N LEU A 366 -2.08 4.22 8.09
CA LEU A 366 -0.69 3.81 7.85
C LEU A 366 -0.61 2.29 7.73
N VAL A 367 -1.18 1.58 8.70
CA VAL A 367 -1.26 0.12 8.72
C VAL A 367 -1.94 -0.36 7.45
N THR A 368 -3.13 0.14 7.13
CA THR A 368 -3.85 -0.23 5.91
C THR A 368 -2.98 -0.08 4.66
N ARG A 369 -2.26 1.03 4.49
CA ARG A 369 -1.39 1.22 3.31
C ARG A 369 -0.19 0.27 3.28
N LEU A 370 0.42 0.00 4.44
CA LEU A 370 1.54 -0.93 4.54
C LEU A 370 1.11 -2.37 4.23
N THR A 371 -0.10 -2.76 4.67
CA THR A 371 -0.61 -4.12 4.54
C THR A 371 -1.50 -4.35 3.31
N ASP A 372 -1.68 -3.34 2.47
CA ASP A 372 -2.40 -3.43 1.19
C ASP A 372 -1.54 -4.05 0.08
N GLY A 373 -1.01 -5.24 0.37
CA GLY A 373 -0.10 -5.98 -0.50
C GLY A 373 0.05 -7.45 -0.07
N ILE A 374 1.11 -8.08 -0.55
CA ILE A 374 1.42 -9.48 -0.25
C ILE A 374 2.10 -9.57 1.11
N ILE A 375 1.64 -10.47 2.00
CA ILE A 375 2.21 -10.66 3.34
C ILE A 375 2.55 -12.13 3.52
N VAL A 376 3.83 -12.43 3.74
CA VAL A 376 4.35 -13.80 3.66
C VAL A 376 5.24 -14.13 4.86
N PRO A 377 4.98 -15.25 5.57
CA PRO A 377 5.85 -15.76 6.61
C PRO A 377 7.06 -16.46 5.99
N ILE A 378 8.25 -16.11 6.47
CA ILE A 378 9.53 -16.70 6.07
C ILE A 378 10.05 -17.58 7.20
N LEU A 379 10.24 -18.85 6.86
CA LEU A 379 10.79 -19.86 7.75
C LEU A 379 12.33 -19.84 7.69
N PRO A 380 13.03 -20.16 8.78
CA PRO A 380 14.49 -20.21 8.76
C PRO A 380 15.03 -21.28 7.78
N GLU A 381 16.08 -20.94 7.03
CA GLU A 381 16.88 -21.91 6.27
C GLU A 381 18.08 -22.35 7.11
N THR A 382 17.98 -23.53 7.74
CA THR A 382 19.00 -24.05 8.67
C THR A 382 20.03 -24.98 8.02
N ASN A 383 19.93 -25.23 6.71
CA ASN A 383 20.77 -26.21 6.04
C ASN A 383 22.20 -25.69 5.83
N THR A 384 23.19 -26.58 6.02
CA THR A 384 24.64 -26.31 5.86
C THR A 384 25.05 -25.80 4.47
N ASN A 385 24.16 -25.92 3.48
CA ASN A 385 24.36 -25.46 2.11
C ASN A 385 23.84 -24.04 1.85
N PHE A 386 23.15 -23.40 2.80
CA PHE A 386 22.69 -22.03 2.63
C PHE A 386 23.84 -21.05 2.91
N ASN A 387 24.60 -20.74 1.86
CA ASN A 387 25.66 -19.76 1.94
C ASN A 387 25.08 -18.33 1.86
N TYR A 388 25.00 -17.66 3.01
CA TYR A 388 24.57 -16.26 3.07
C TYR A 388 25.47 -15.28 2.32
N ALA A 389 26.68 -15.69 1.90
CA ALA A 389 27.51 -14.90 1.00
C ALA A 389 26.97 -14.90 -0.46
N ASP A 390 26.10 -15.86 -0.80
CA ASP A 390 25.57 -16.09 -2.15
C ASP A 390 24.11 -15.61 -2.32
N CYS A 391 23.69 -14.58 -1.55
CA CYS A 391 22.41 -13.89 -1.71
C CYS A 391 22.37 -13.00 -2.97
N SER A 392 22.89 -13.53 -4.07
CA SER A 392 22.86 -12.93 -5.38
C SER A 392 22.64 -13.99 -6.47
N PHE A 393 22.06 -13.58 -7.59
CA PHE A 393 22.16 -14.37 -8.82
C PHE A 393 23.60 -14.30 -9.33
N SER A 394 24.23 -15.45 -9.59
CA SER A 394 25.49 -15.45 -10.33
C SER A 394 25.23 -14.90 -11.74
N ILE A 395 25.81 -13.74 -12.03
CA ILE A 395 25.67 -12.97 -13.28
C ILE A 395 25.95 -13.83 -14.54
N ASN A 396 26.69 -14.93 -14.39
CA ASN A 396 27.05 -15.84 -15.48
C ASN A 396 25.94 -16.82 -15.87
N ASN A 397 24.92 -17.01 -15.04
CA ASN A 397 23.70 -17.66 -15.50
C ASN A 397 22.91 -16.58 -16.23
N LYS A 398 23.06 -16.52 -17.56
CA LYS A 398 22.08 -15.86 -18.43
C LYS A 398 20.71 -16.46 -18.12
N LEU A 399 19.98 -15.78 -17.24
CA LEU A 399 18.60 -16.04 -16.85
C LEU A 399 17.67 -15.83 -18.04
#